data_AF-A0A7Y2G3F4-F1
#
_entry.id   AF-A0A7Y2G3F4-F1
#
_cell.length_a   1.000
_cell.length_b   1.000
_cell.length_c   1.000
_cell.angle_alpha   90.00
_cell.angle_beta   90.00
_cell.angle_gamma   90.00
#
_symmetry.space_group_name_H-M   'P 1'
#
loop_
_entity.id
_entity.type
_entity.pdbx_description
1 polymer ?
#
loop_
_entity_poly.entity_id
_entity_poly.type
_entity_poly.pdbx_seq_one_letter_code
_entity_poly.pdbx_strand_id
1 'polypeptide(L)'
;MGLPDVILRSIRLIVFCVLLVIALLTATISDVWVRYAYIATPVEQVTFVSEGVEMAAELVLPKGPGPHPAVFQVSGSGPLGKDHLVPRMHANAPAKRGDVKLAYARVAPFLGYRHFQDYQYRIGFKKFGLSDDEIDEIIEFLHDASEFYQKSVDNPGFYEGPERDALQRRLVSFFERYPEASTAWFGRRIARSRYDDRYVGRIAYSRAYCGCDFLEQIRGVPMFYVFVELHENIDTNAWVAYLEDLKARTGQPIDIYINKGDYHSLNRWR
;
A
#
# COMPACT_ATOMS: atom_id res chain seq x y z
N MET A 1 25.87 -28.44 -47.75
CA MET A 1 25.40 -27.37 -48.65
C MET A 1 25.31 -26.09 -47.82
N GLY A 2 26.07 -25.05 -48.18
CA GLY A 2 25.96 -23.74 -47.51
C GLY A 2 24.68 -23.03 -47.91
N LEU A 3 24.11 -22.24 -47.00
CA LEU A 3 23.02 -21.31 -47.33
C LEU A 3 23.51 -20.31 -48.39
N PRO A 4 22.74 -20.04 -49.46
CA PRO A 4 23.07 -19.00 -50.42
C PRO A 4 23.32 -17.66 -49.74
N ASP A 5 24.34 -16.91 -50.19
CA ASP A 5 24.72 -15.60 -49.63
C ASP A 5 23.56 -14.61 -49.52
N VAL A 6 22.60 -14.69 -50.45
CA VAL A 6 21.38 -13.88 -50.45
C VAL A 6 20.54 -14.14 -49.20
N ILE A 7 20.38 -15.41 -48.80
CA ILE A 7 19.61 -15.79 -47.61
C ILE A 7 20.35 -15.32 -46.35
N LEU A 8 21.68 -15.44 -46.32
CA LEU A 8 22.49 -14.99 -45.19
C LEU A 8 22.42 -13.46 -45.00
N ARG A 9 22.38 -12.69 -46.09
CA ARG A 9 22.18 -11.22 -46.05
C ARG A 9 20.80 -10.84 -45.53
N SER A 10 19.75 -11.52 -45.99
CA SER A 10 18.38 -11.29 -45.51
C SER A 10 18.24 -11.61 -44.02
N ILE A 11 18.83 -12.71 -43.55
CA ILE A 11 18.82 -13.06 -42.12
C ILE A 11 19.54 -11.98 -41.29
N ARG A 12 20.72 -11.50 -41.72
CA ARG A 12 21.45 -10.43 -41.02
C ARG A 12 20.65 -9.13 -40.97
N LEU A 13 19.98 -8.77 -42.06
CA LEU A 13 19.13 -7.58 -42.10
C LEU A 13 17.93 -7.70 -41.15
N ILE A 14 17.26 -8.86 -41.13
CA ILE A 14 16.14 -9.12 -40.22
C ILE A 14 16.60 -9.03 -38.76
N VAL A 15 17.71 -9.70 -38.40
CA VAL A 15 18.26 -9.64 -37.04
C VAL A 15 18.61 -8.21 -36.66
N PHE A 16 19.25 -7.45 -37.56
CA PHE A 16 19.55 -6.04 -37.33
C PHE A 16 18.28 -5.21 -37.09
N CYS A 17 17.24 -5.37 -37.91
CA CYS A 17 15.97 -4.65 -37.73
C CYS A 17 15.29 -5.00 -36.39
N VAL A 18 15.29 -6.27 -36.00
CA VAL A 18 14.72 -6.71 -34.71
C VAL A 18 15.49 -6.10 -33.54
N LEU A 19 16.82 -6.14 -33.58
CA LEU A 19 17.66 -5.53 -32.53
C LEU A 19 17.47 -4.01 -32.47
N LEU A 20 17.33 -3.34 -33.61
CA LEU A 20 17.06 -1.90 -33.66
C LEU A 20 15.70 -1.57 -33.03
N VAL A 21 14.65 -2.34 -33.34
CA VAL A 21 13.33 -2.15 -32.73
C VAL A 21 13.38 -2.37 -31.22
N ILE A 22 14.06 -3.43 -30.74
CA ILE A 22 14.24 -3.69 -29.30
C ILE A 22 14.99 -2.53 -28.63
N ALA A 23 16.06 -2.02 -29.25
CA ALA A 23 16.84 -0.91 -28.73
C ALA A 23 16.00 0.38 -28.64
N LEU A 24 15.22 0.70 -29.68
CA LEU A 24 14.34 1.87 -29.70
C LEU A 24 13.21 1.76 -28.67
N LEU A 25 12.59 0.59 -28.52
CA LEU A 25 11.57 0.35 -27.49
C LEU A 25 12.17 0.49 -26.08
N THR A 26 13.35 -0.11 -25.85
CA THR A 26 14.03 -0.02 -24.55
C THR A 26 14.41 1.42 -24.23
N ALA A 27 14.93 2.18 -25.21
CA ALA A 27 15.25 3.59 -25.04
C ALA A 27 14.01 4.44 -24.75
N THR A 28 12.90 4.19 -25.46
CA THR A 28 11.64 4.94 -25.25
C THR A 28 11.03 4.62 -23.88
N ILE A 29 10.98 3.35 -23.49
CA ILE A 29 10.51 2.93 -22.16
C ILE A 29 11.41 3.58 -21.10
N SER A 30 12.72 3.49 -21.24
CA SER A 30 13.68 4.08 -20.30
C SER A 30 13.52 5.60 -20.21
N ASP A 31 13.33 6.31 -21.32
CA ASP A 31 13.10 7.76 -21.32
C ASP A 31 11.80 8.13 -20.60
N VAL A 32 10.71 7.38 -20.80
CA VAL A 32 9.46 7.57 -20.05
C VAL A 32 9.67 7.34 -18.55
N TRP A 33 10.34 6.25 -18.16
CA TRP A 33 10.64 5.96 -16.76
C TRP A 33 11.55 7.02 -16.13
N VAL A 34 12.60 7.45 -16.82
CA VAL A 34 13.53 8.49 -16.34
C VAL A 34 12.82 9.84 -16.23
N ARG A 35 12.02 10.21 -17.23
CA ARG A 35 11.33 11.51 -17.23
C ARG A 35 10.19 11.57 -16.23
N TYR A 36 9.37 10.54 -16.11
CA TYR A 36 8.12 10.66 -15.35
C TYR A 36 8.14 9.92 -14.01
N ALA A 37 8.89 8.83 -13.90
CA ALA A 37 8.86 8.04 -12.68
C ALA A 37 9.90 8.45 -11.63
N TYR A 38 11.07 8.97 -12.02
CA TYR A 38 12.22 8.90 -11.08
C TYR A 38 12.82 10.23 -10.53
N ILE A 39 13.16 11.30 -11.27
CA ILE A 39 14.18 12.24 -10.71
C ILE A 39 13.99 13.76 -10.96
N ALA A 40 13.13 14.19 -11.87
CA ALA A 40 13.27 15.55 -12.40
C ALA A 40 12.57 16.69 -11.61
N THR A 41 11.85 16.40 -10.53
CA THR A 41 11.11 17.43 -9.78
C THR A 41 11.74 17.61 -8.40
N PRO A 42 12.15 18.82 -8.00
CA PRO A 42 12.72 19.07 -6.67
C PRO A 42 11.75 18.65 -5.56
N VAL A 43 12.32 18.05 -4.51
CA VAL A 43 11.59 17.63 -3.32
C VAL A 43 12.25 18.23 -2.09
N GLU A 44 11.45 18.72 -1.17
CA GLU A 44 11.86 19.16 0.15
C GLU A 44 11.24 18.24 1.20
N GLN A 45 12.05 17.76 2.15
CA GLN A 45 11.53 17.05 3.32
C GLN A 45 11.03 18.09 4.31
N VAL A 46 9.79 17.95 4.76
CA VAL A 46 9.17 18.85 5.73
C VAL A 46 8.67 18.05 6.93
N THR A 47 8.92 18.57 8.13
CA THR A 47 8.34 18.04 9.36
C THR A 47 7.39 19.07 9.96
N PHE A 48 6.33 18.58 10.60
CA PHE A 48 5.36 19.42 11.27
C PHE A 48 4.69 18.66 12.41
N VAL A 49 4.24 19.36 13.44
CA VAL A 49 3.59 18.77 14.60
C VAL A 49 2.09 18.96 14.48
N SER A 50 1.33 17.87 14.64
CA SER A 50 -0.13 17.89 14.71
C SER A 50 -0.57 17.15 15.96
N GLU A 51 -1.30 17.81 16.85
CA GLU A 51 -1.82 17.22 18.09
C GLU A 51 -0.75 16.51 18.95
N GLY A 52 0.47 17.06 18.95
CA GLY A 52 1.61 16.47 19.69
C GLY A 52 2.32 15.32 18.98
N VAL A 53 1.87 14.91 17.78
CA VAL A 53 2.55 13.93 16.94
C VAL A 53 3.41 14.65 15.91
N GLU A 54 4.71 14.35 15.90
CA GLU A 54 5.61 14.78 14.83
C GLU A 54 5.32 13.97 13.55
N MET A 55 4.97 14.68 12.48
CA MET A 55 4.70 14.12 11.17
C MET A 55 5.76 14.55 10.17
N ALA A 56 6.09 13.67 9.23
CA ALA A 56 6.99 13.94 8.13
C ALA A 56 6.25 13.84 6.79
N ALA A 57 6.56 14.74 5.87
CA ALA A 57 6.01 14.78 4.53
C ALA A 57 7.06 15.21 3.50
N GLU A 58 6.78 14.90 2.23
CA GLU A 58 7.60 15.35 1.10
C GLU A 58 6.87 16.44 0.32
N LEU A 59 7.49 17.61 0.15
CA LEU A 59 6.97 18.68 -0.69
C LEU A 59 7.61 18.61 -2.08
N VAL A 60 6.81 18.32 -3.09
CA VAL A 60 7.17 18.35 -4.51
C VAL A 60 6.92 19.76 -5.06
N LEU A 61 7.98 20.42 -5.50
CA LEU A 61 7.94 21.82 -5.94
C LEU A 61 7.69 21.93 -7.46
N PRO A 62 6.75 22.78 -7.91
CA PRO A 62 6.52 23.02 -9.33
C PRO A 62 7.66 23.80 -9.96
N LYS A 63 7.75 23.73 -11.28
CA LYS A 63 8.67 24.58 -12.05
C LYS A 63 8.11 26.00 -12.17
N GLY A 64 8.96 26.99 -11.90
CA GLY A 64 8.67 28.42 -12.11
C GLY A 64 8.35 29.17 -10.81
N PRO A 65 8.47 30.51 -10.81
CA PRO A 65 8.09 31.34 -9.67
C PRO A 65 6.57 31.61 -9.64
N GLY A 66 6.02 31.81 -8.46
CA GLY A 66 4.65 32.31 -8.29
C GLY A 66 3.81 31.54 -7.26
N PRO A 67 2.57 31.98 -7.01
CA PRO A 67 1.59 31.20 -6.28
C PRO A 67 1.18 30.00 -7.14
N HIS A 68 1.21 28.80 -6.54
CA HIS A 68 0.73 27.58 -7.17
C HIS A 68 -0.32 26.95 -6.25
N PRO A 69 -1.42 26.40 -6.80
CA PRO A 69 -2.36 25.58 -6.05
C PRO A 69 -1.62 24.47 -5.28
N ALA A 70 -1.96 24.27 -4.01
CA ALA A 70 -1.37 23.21 -3.19
C ALA A 70 -2.30 21.99 -3.18
N VAL A 71 -1.74 20.81 -3.47
CA VAL A 71 -2.40 19.51 -3.34
C VAL A 71 -1.75 18.78 -2.19
N PHE A 72 -2.52 18.42 -1.18
CA PHE A 72 -2.06 17.60 -0.07
C PHE A 72 -2.48 16.16 -0.33
N GLN A 73 -1.53 15.30 -0.69
CA GLN A 73 -1.75 13.88 -0.87
C GLN A 73 -1.47 13.14 0.43
N VAL A 74 -2.43 12.32 0.81
CA VAL A 74 -2.38 11.48 1.99
C VAL A 74 -2.34 10.01 1.56
N SER A 75 -1.30 9.26 1.93
CA SER A 75 -1.19 7.82 1.60
C SER A 75 -1.35 6.94 2.83
N GLY A 76 -2.31 6.01 2.79
CA GLY A 76 -2.67 5.06 3.87
C GLY A 76 -1.67 3.92 4.14
N SER A 77 -0.42 4.00 3.68
CA SER A 77 0.54 2.88 3.78
C SER A 77 1.23 2.75 5.14
N GLY A 78 0.81 3.56 6.13
CA GLY A 78 1.45 3.64 7.44
C GLY A 78 2.85 4.28 7.38
N PRO A 79 3.52 4.48 8.53
CA PRO A 79 4.86 5.02 8.60
C PRO A 79 5.89 3.95 8.21
N LEU A 80 5.75 3.36 7.02
CA LEU A 80 6.88 2.64 6.42
C LEU A 80 7.89 3.69 5.99
N GLY A 81 8.78 4.00 6.93
CA GLY A 81 10.02 4.71 6.64
C GLY A 81 10.72 3.99 5.51
N LYS A 82 11.12 4.76 4.50
CA LYS A 82 12.35 4.58 3.75
C LYS A 82 12.40 5.57 2.59
N ASP A 83 13.62 6.02 2.36
CA ASP A 83 14.23 6.66 1.19
C ASP A 83 14.02 5.90 -0.14
N HIS A 84 12.88 5.23 -0.29
CA HIS A 84 12.54 4.47 -1.48
C HIS A 84 11.96 5.41 -2.52
N LEU A 85 12.61 5.42 -3.68
CA LEU A 85 12.12 6.01 -4.91
C LEU A 85 10.77 5.38 -5.28
N VAL A 86 9.67 5.92 -4.74
CA VAL A 86 8.33 5.53 -5.15
C VAL A 86 8.05 6.21 -6.50
N PRO A 87 7.54 5.47 -7.51
CA PRO A 87 7.09 6.08 -8.76
C PRO A 87 6.00 7.12 -8.46
N ARG A 88 6.32 8.41 -8.56
CA ARG A 88 5.42 9.54 -8.28
C ARG A 88 4.89 10.15 -9.57
N MET A 89 4.52 9.33 -10.55
CA MET A 89 4.08 9.82 -11.87
C MET A 89 2.90 10.80 -11.76
N HIS A 90 1.97 10.53 -10.84
CA HIS A 90 0.80 11.38 -10.55
C HIS A 90 1.16 12.74 -9.95
N ALA A 91 2.30 12.86 -9.25
CA ALA A 91 2.77 14.14 -8.71
C ALA A 91 3.75 14.87 -9.64
N ASN A 92 4.61 14.11 -10.33
CA ASN A 92 5.65 14.66 -11.21
C ASN A 92 5.08 15.32 -12.46
N ALA A 93 4.05 14.73 -13.08
CA ALA A 93 3.49 15.29 -14.31
C ALA A 93 2.85 16.69 -14.09
N PRO A 94 2.00 16.91 -13.05
CA PRO A 94 1.47 18.24 -12.75
C PRO A 94 2.54 19.25 -12.32
N ALA A 95 3.50 18.85 -11.47
CA ALA A 95 4.55 19.74 -10.99
C ALA A 95 5.47 20.22 -12.11
N LYS A 96 5.77 19.36 -13.10
CA LYS A 96 6.54 19.73 -14.30
C LYS A 96 5.84 20.76 -15.19
N ARG A 97 4.51 20.72 -15.26
CA ARG A 97 3.71 21.70 -16.00
C ARG A 97 3.56 23.02 -15.25
N GLY A 98 3.94 23.07 -13.97
CA GLY A 98 3.78 24.25 -13.11
C GLY A 98 2.39 24.36 -12.49
N ASP A 99 1.57 23.31 -12.58
CA ASP A 99 0.15 23.36 -12.23
C ASP A 99 -0.09 23.41 -10.72
N VAL A 100 0.73 22.68 -9.93
CA VAL A 100 0.49 22.48 -8.49
C VAL A 100 1.78 22.31 -7.69
N LYS A 101 1.77 22.76 -6.42
CA LYS A 101 2.64 22.28 -5.34
C LYS A 101 2.01 21.03 -4.75
N LEU A 102 2.74 19.94 -4.59
CA LEU A 102 2.18 18.73 -3.98
C LEU A 102 2.93 18.39 -2.70
N ALA A 103 2.23 18.38 -1.57
CA ALA A 103 2.75 17.88 -0.31
C ALA A 103 2.24 16.45 -0.11
N TYR A 104 3.13 15.54 0.22
CA TYR A 104 2.85 14.11 0.36
C TYR A 104 3.06 13.70 1.81
N ALA A 105 1.97 13.50 2.53
CA ALA A 105 1.99 12.94 3.87
C ALA A 105 1.56 11.46 3.82
N ARG A 106 2.27 10.60 4.54
CA ARG A 106 1.81 9.22 4.74
C ARG A 106 1.05 9.14 6.05
N VAL A 107 -0.19 8.71 6.00
CA VAL A 107 -0.99 8.39 7.18
C VAL A 107 -1.43 6.92 7.11
N ALA A 108 -2.17 6.48 8.11
CA ALA A 108 -2.73 5.14 8.16
C ALA A 108 -3.98 4.95 7.27
N PRO A 109 -4.40 3.71 6.97
CA PRO A 109 -5.71 3.47 6.33
C PRO A 109 -6.85 3.98 7.22
N PHE A 110 -7.91 4.57 6.65
CA PHE A 110 -8.83 5.33 7.49
C PHE A 110 -9.82 4.50 8.32
N LEU A 111 -10.27 3.32 7.89
CA LEU A 111 -11.06 2.41 8.77
C LEU A 111 -10.20 1.74 9.87
N GLY A 112 -8.97 2.23 10.07
CA GLY A 112 -7.98 1.63 10.93
C GLY A 112 -7.33 0.42 10.28
N TYR A 113 -6.11 0.12 10.73
CA TYR A 113 -5.35 -1.01 10.20
C TYR A 113 -6.01 -2.36 10.52
N ARG A 114 -6.72 -2.44 11.66
CA ARG A 114 -7.43 -3.64 12.11
C ARG A 114 -8.53 -4.06 11.13
N HIS A 115 -9.44 -3.15 10.78
CA HIS A 115 -10.50 -3.46 9.82
C HIS A 115 -9.93 -3.88 8.45
N PHE A 116 -8.90 -3.17 7.99
CA PHE A 116 -8.21 -3.50 6.74
C PHE A 116 -7.58 -4.89 6.77
N GLN A 117 -6.87 -5.23 7.85
CA GLN A 117 -6.30 -6.56 8.06
C GLN A 117 -7.37 -7.64 8.10
N ASP A 118 -8.44 -7.42 8.84
CA ASP A 118 -9.54 -8.39 8.98
C ASP A 118 -10.15 -8.71 7.62
N TYR A 119 -10.43 -7.69 6.82
CA TYR A 119 -10.94 -7.87 5.47
C TYR A 119 -9.97 -8.66 4.58
N GLN A 120 -8.68 -8.32 4.61
CA GLN A 120 -7.65 -9.04 3.84
C GLN A 120 -7.52 -10.50 4.28
N TYR A 121 -7.52 -10.76 5.59
CA TYR A 121 -7.46 -12.10 6.14
C TYR A 121 -8.70 -12.90 5.76
N ARG A 122 -9.90 -12.31 5.84
CA ARG A 122 -11.15 -12.98 5.42
C ARG A 122 -11.12 -13.37 3.95
N ILE A 123 -10.80 -12.44 3.04
CA ILE A 123 -10.70 -12.75 1.61
C ILE A 123 -9.59 -13.77 1.35
N GLY A 124 -8.48 -13.61 2.06
CA GLY A 124 -7.31 -14.46 1.98
C GLY A 124 -7.58 -15.91 2.32
N PHE A 125 -8.09 -16.14 3.51
CA PHE A 125 -8.32 -17.46 4.07
C PHE A 125 -9.51 -18.16 3.43
N LYS A 126 -10.54 -17.43 2.97
CA LYS A 126 -11.63 -18.01 2.15
C LYS A 126 -11.12 -18.69 0.89
N LYS A 127 -10.05 -18.18 0.25
CA LYS A 127 -9.44 -18.83 -0.93
C LYS A 127 -8.80 -20.19 -0.61
N PHE A 128 -8.52 -20.47 0.65
CA PHE A 128 -8.03 -21.77 1.14
C PHE A 128 -9.15 -22.67 1.67
N GLY A 129 -10.42 -22.26 1.53
CA GLY A 129 -11.57 -23.05 1.94
C GLY A 129 -11.84 -23.06 3.44
N LEU A 130 -11.24 -22.15 4.21
CA LEU A 130 -11.55 -22.01 5.64
C LEU A 130 -12.96 -21.45 5.84
N SER A 131 -13.63 -21.95 6.86
CA SER A 131 -14.94 -21.45 7.31
C SER A 131 -14.81 -20.09 8.03
N ASP A 132 -15.92 -19.34 8.13
CA ASP A 132 -15.91 -18.03 8.79
C ASP A 132 -15.46 -18.13 10.27
N ASP A 133 -15.83 -19.18 10.99
CA ASP A 133 -15.42 -19.40 12.38
C ASP A 133 -13.91 -19.63 12.52
N GLU A 134 -13.30 -20.42 11.62
CA GLU A 134 -11.86 -20.64 11.60
C GLU A 134 -11.09 -19.36 11.26
N ILE A 135 -11.62 -18.58 10.33
CA ILE A 135 -11.06 -17.28 9.96
C ILE A 135 -11.10 -16.31 11.15
N ASP A 136 -12.18 -16.34 11.92
CA ASP A 136 -12.35 -15.44 13.07
C ASP A 136 -11.41 -15.82 14.22
N GLU A 137 -11.21 -17.11 14.48
CA GLU A 137 -10.18 -17.61 15.41
C GLU A 137 -8.78 -17.13 15.02
N ILE A 138 -8.46 -17.14 13.72
CA ILE A 138 -7.16 -16.70 13.20
C ILE A 138 -6.99 -15.19 13.35
N ILE A 139 -8.02 -14.43 12.98
CA ILE A 139 -8.02 -12.96 13.10
C ILE A 139 -7.84 -12.55 14.56
N GLU A 140 -8.57 -13.19 15.48
CA GLU A 140 -8.41 -12.96 16.92
C GLU A 140 -6.96 -13.23 17.37
N PHE A 141 -6.38 -14.36 16.97
CA PHE A 141 -4.97 -14.67 17.25
C PHE A 141 -4.00 -13.60 16.72
N LEU A 142 -4.21 -13.11 15.49
CA LEU A 142 -3.34 -12.09 14.89
C LEU A 142 -3.45 -10.75 15.62
N HIS A 143 -4.65 -10.41 16.14
CA HIS A 143 -4.84 -9.23 16.99
C HIS A 143 -4.17 -9.37 18.35
N ASP A 144 -4.36 -10.51 19.02
CA ASP A 144 -3.72 -10.77 20.31
C ASP A 144 -2.19 -10.72 20.21
N ALA A 145 -1.65 -11.27 19.12
CA ALA A 145 -0.23 -11.17 18.82
C ALA A 145 0.19 -9.71 18.59
N SER A 146 -0.54 -8.95 17.79
CA SER A 146 -0.26 -7.53 17.56
C SER A 146 -0.26 -6.74 18.87
N GLU A 147 -1.28 -6.90 19.71
CA GLU A 147 -1.43 -6.20 20.99
C GLU A 147 -0.31 -6.54 21.98
N PHE A 148 0.02 -7.83 22.14
CA PHE A 148 1.10 -8.26 23.02
C PHE A 148 2.44 -7.62 22.64
N TYR A 149 2.79 -7.64 21.35
CA TYR A 149 4.06 -7.07 20.90
C TYR A 149 4.05 -5.55 20.91
N GLN A 150 2.90 -4.91 20.72
CA GLN A 150 2.78 -3.47 20.94
C GLN A 150 3.08 -3.12 22.41
N LYS A 151 2.57 -3.89 23.37
CA LYS A 151 2.87 -3.69 24.80
C LYS A 151 4.34 -3.97 25.13
N SER A 152 4.99 -4.91 24.43
CA SER A 152 6.38 -5.26 24.68
C SER A 152 7.39 -4.24 24.11
N VAL A 153 6.99 -3.42 23.13
CA VAL A 153 7.82 -2.28 22.66
C VAL A 153 8.10 -1.27 23.78
N ASP A 154 7.08 -0.96 24.58
CA ASP A 154 7.17 0.01 25.67
C ASP A 154 7.66 -0.62 26.99
N ASN A 155 7.72 -1.96 27.06
CA ASN A 155 8.24 -2.71 28.22
C ASN A 155 8.96 -4.00 27.77
N PRO A 156 10.30 -3.96 27.60
CA PRO A 156 11.09 -5.11 27.17
C PRO A 156 10.99 -6.34 28.11
N GLY A 157 10.54 -6.15 29.36
CA GLY A 157 10.30 -7.25 30.30
C GLY A 157 9.11 -8.14 29.92
N PHE A 158 8.21 -7.68 29.05
CA PHE A 158 7.14 -8.50 28.48
C PHE A 158 7.67 -9.48 27.43
N TYR A 159 8.87 -9.28 26.88
CA TYR A 159 9.39 -10.06 25.76
C TYR A 159 9.71 -11.52 26.14
N GLU A 160 9.92 -11.78 27.43
CA GLU A 160 10.18 -13.09 27.99
C GLU A 160 9.13 -13.39 29.07
N GLY A 161 8.21 -14.33 28.82
CA GLY A 161 7.12 -14.59 29.75
C GLY A 161 6.07 -15.59 29.28
N PRO A 162 5.16 -16.00 30.18
CA PRO A 162 4.13 -17.00 29.91
C PRO A 162 3.13 -16.54 28.84
N GLU A 163 2.86 -15.23 28.68
CA GLU A 163 2.00 -14.73 27.61
C GLU A 163 2.62 -14.94 26.23
N ARG A 164 3.93 -14.68 26.08
CA ARG A 164 4.68 -14.95 24.84
C ARG A 164 4.63 -16.43 24.49
N ASP A 165 4.81 -17.31 25.47
CA ASP A 165 4.76 -18.75 25.26
C ASP A 165 3.36 -19.25 24.89
N ALA A 166 2.31 -18.60 25.41
CA ALA A 166 0.93 -18.89 25.02
C ALA A 166 0.65 -18.50 23.56
N LEU A 167 1.09 -17.32 23.12
CA LEU A 167 1.02 -16.92 21.71
C LEU A 167 1.79 -17.88 20.81
N GLN A 168 2.97 -18.33 21.28
CA GLN A 168 3.77 -19.29 20.53
C GLN A 168 3.06 -20.63 20.33
N ARG A 169 2.39 -21.14 21.37
CA ARG A 169 1.61 -22.38 21.25
C ARG A 169 0.44 -22.23 20.27
N ARG A 170 -0.25 -21.09 20.27
CA ARG A 170 -1.33 -20.79 19.31
C ARG A 170 -0.82 -20.73 17.88
N LEU A 171 0.32 -20.07 17.65
CA LEU A 171 0.94 -20.00 16.32
C LEU A 171 1.32 -21.38 15.78
N VAL A 172 1.93 -22.23 16.62
CA VAL A 172 2.30 -23.61 16.24
C VAL A 172 1.04 -24.43 15.92
N SER A 173 0.03 -24.38 16.79
CA SER A 173 -1.25 -25.07 16.56
C SER A 173 -1.90 -24.62 15.24
N PHE A 174 -1.80 -23.33 14.90
CA PHE A 174 -2.31 -22.80 13.65
C PHE A 174 -1.54 -23.34 12.43
N PHE A 175 -0.21 -23.37 12.47
CA PHE A 175 0.62 -23.93 11.38
C PHE A 175 0.39 -25.42 11.17
N GLU A 176 0.14 -26.17 12.25
CA GLU A 176 -0.18 -27.60 12.18
C GLU A 176 -1.59 -27.85 11.60
N ARG A 177 -2.57 -27.01 11.97
CA ARG A 177 -3.96 -27.14 11.50
C ARG A 177 -4.13 -26.69 10.05
N TYR A 178 -3.40 -25.68 9.61
CA TYR A 178 -3.57 -25.05 8.28
C TYR A 178 -2.24 -24.88 7.51
N PRO A 179 -1.51 -25.96 7.19
CA PRO A 179 -0.16 -25.86 6.64
C PRO A 179 -0.06 -25.12 5.30
N GLU A 180 -1.06 -25.28 4.43
CA GLU A 180 -1.11 -24.61 3.11
C GLU A 180 -1.38 -23.11 3.24
N ALA A 181 -2.44 -22.74 3.97
CA ALA A 181 -2.78 -21.34 4.22
C ALA A 181 -1.64 -20.62 4.96
N SER A 182 -1.03 -21.29 5.96
CA SER A 182 0.11 -20.79 6.71
C SER A 182 1.31 -20.52 5.82
N THR A 183 1.63 -21.47 4.93
CA THR A 183 2.76 -21.33 4.00
C THR A 183 2.54 -20.20 3.00
N ALA A 184 1.31 -20.03 2.52
CA ALA A 184 0.97 -18.99 1.54
C ALA A 184 0.97 -17.59 2.15
N TRP A 185 0.38 -17.42 3.33
CA TRP A 185 0.26 -16.12 4.00
C TRP A 185 1.56 -15.69 4.69
N PHE A 186 2.29 -16.63 5.26
CA PHE A 186 3.45 -16.32 6.10
C PHE A 186 4.78 -16.69 5.43
N GLY A 187 4.74 -17.42 4.33
CA GLY A 187 5.92 -17.83 3.57
C GLY A 187 6.59 -19.08 4.15
N ARG A 188 7.18 -19.90 3.26
CA ARG A 188 7.81 -21.19 3.61
C ARG A 188 8.89 -21.10 4.69
N ARG A 189 9.63 -19.98 4.74
CA ARG A 189 10.73 -19.80 5.69
C ARG A 189 10.20 -19.65 7.13
N ILE A 190 9.10 -18.91 7.29
CA ILE A 190 8.49 -18.64 8.59
C ILE A 190 7.67 -19.86 9.05
N ALA A 191 6.94 -20.51 8.13
CA ALA A 191 6.21 -21.75 8.41
C ALA A 191 7.12 -22.92 8.84
N ARG A 192 8.41 -22.90 8.48
CA ARG A 192 9.40 -23.94 8.82
C ARG A 192 10.34 -23.58 9.97
N SER A 193 10.49 -22.30 10.29
CA SER A 193 11.28 -21.90 11.46
C SER A 193 10.48 -22.17 12.72
N ARG A 194 11.10 -22.83 13.70
CA ARG A 194 10.64 -22.74 15.09
C ARG A 194 10.91 -21.32 15.57
N TYR A 195 10.01 -20.42 15.20
CA TYR A 195 9.95 -19.02 15.63
C TYR A 195 11.03 -18.06 15.09
N ASP A 196 10.59 -16.88 14.63
CA ASP A 196 11.43 -15.71 14.34
C ASP A 196 10.76 -14.49 14.97
N ASP A 197 11.34 -13.94 16.04
CA ASP A 197 10.86 -12.74 16.74
C ASP A 197 10.64 -11.54 15.82
N ARG A 198 11.42 -11.48 14.73
CA ARG A 198 11.29 -10.42 13.72
C ARG A 198 9.93 -10.46 13.02
N TYR A 199 9.31 -11.63 12.93
CA TYR A 199 8.05 -11.83 12.25
C TYR A 199 6.86 -11.35 13.08
N VAL A 200 6.82 -11.67 14.37
CA VAL A 200 5.71 -11.20 15.21
C VAL A 200 5.87 -9.70 15.55
N GLY A 201 7.11 -9.22 15.68
CA GLY A 201 7.40 -7.79 15.66
C GLY A 201 6.87 -7.12 14.38
N ARG A 202 6.98 -7.75 13.21
CA ARG A 202 6.43 -7.24 11.94
C ARG A 202 4.90 -7.20 11.91
N ILE A 203 4.21 -8.18 12.50
CA ILE A 203 2.74 -8.15 12.68
C ILE A 203 2.34 -6.96 13.58
N ALA A 204 3.15 -6.69 14.61
CA ALA A 204 2.89 -5.66 15.62
C ALA A 204 3.25 -4.23 15.18
N TYR A 205 4.15 -4.09 14.20
CA TYR A 205 4.64 -2.79 13.70
C TYR A 205 3.56 -1.92 13.05
N SER A 206 2.33 -2.41 12.94
CA SER A 206 1.21 -1.65 12.41
C SER A 206 0.57 -0.72 13.45
N ARG A 207 1.32 0.25 13.96
CA ARG A 207 0.73 1.49 14.48
C ARG A 207 0.23 2.31 13.30
N ALA A 208 -1.01 2.06 12.91
CA ALA A 208 -1.68 2.90 11.94
C ALA A 208 -2.98 3.42 12.57
N TYR A 209 -3.00 4.72 12.84
CA TYR A 209 -4.14 5.48 13.37
C TYR A 209 -5.44 5.19 12.59
N CYS A 210 -6.59 5.19 13.28
CA CYS A 210 -7.87 5.21 12.60
C CYS A 210 -8.03 6.58 11.92
N GLY A 211 -8.06 6.61 10.58
CA GLY A 211 -8.26 7.85 9.85
C GLY A 211 -9.69 8.42 9.97
N CYS A 212 -10.67 7.62 10.40
CA CYS A 212 -12.05 8.09 10.64
C CYS A 212 -12.11 9.27 11.59
N ASP A 213 -11.33 9.24 12.67
CA ASP A 213 -11.30 10.32 13.67
C ASP A 213 -10.89 11.66 13.02
N PHE A 214 -9.97 11.62 12.06
CA PHE A 214 -9.54 12.79 11.30
C PHE A 214 -10.59 13.24 10.28
N LEU A 215 -11.23 12.31 9.58
CA LEU A 215 -12.29 12.64 8.60
C LEU A 215 -13.47 13.36 9.26
N GLU A 216 -13.76 12.99 10.50
CA GLU A 216 -14.78 13.64 11.29
C GLU A 216 -14.40 15.04 11.76
N GLN A 217 -13.13 15.39 11.77
CA GLN A 217 -12.66 16.74 12.12
C GLN A 217 -12.56 17.66 10.90
N ILE A 218 -12.41 17.10 9.70
CA ILE A 218 -12.40 17.88 8.46
C ILE A 218 -13.79 18.49 8.26
N ARG A 219 -13.85 19.83 8.20
CA ARG A 219 -15.08 20.59 7.99
C ARG A 219 -14.91 21.58 6.86
N GLY A 220 -15.89 21.61 5.95
CA GLY A 220 -15.96 22.59 4.86
C GLY A 220 -14.98 22.38 3.70
N VAL A 221 -14.13 21.34 3.73
CA VAL A 221 -13.24 20.96 2.63
C VAL A 221 -13.91 19.91 1.72
N PRO A 222 -14.19 20.20 0.44
CA PRO A 222 -14.68 19.20 -0.51
C PRO A 222 -13.73 18.00 -0.60
N MET A 223 -14.29 16.79 -0.47
CA MET A 223 -13.55 15.54 -0.55
C MET A 223 -14.04 14.71 -1.73
N PHE A 224 -13.11 14.22 -2.53
CA PHE A 224 -13.38 13.32 -3.66
C PHE A 224 -12.68 11.98 -3.44
N TYR A 225 -13.45 10.91 -3.29
CA TYR A 225 -12.95 9.56 -3.08
C TYR A 225 -13.10 8.71 -4.32
N VAL A 226 -12.04 7.97 -4.65
CA VAL A 226 -12.01 7.02 -5.77
C VAL A 226 -11.78 5.63 -5.22
N PHE A 227 -12.74 4.73 -5.47
CA PHE A 227 -12.66 3.32 -5.15
C PHE A 227 -12.71 2.47 -6.42
N VAL A 228 -12.42 1.19 -6.27
CA VAL A 228 -12.67 0.14 -7.27
C VAL A 228 -13.64 -0.88 -6.68
N GLU A 229 -14.51 -1.45 -7.49
CA GLU A 229 -15.60 -2.32 -7.04
C GLU A 229 -15.07 -3.64 -6.45
N LEU A 230 -14.06 -4.25 -7.06
CA LEU A 230 -13.56 -5.58 -6.70
C LEU A 230 -12.27 -5.51 -5.87
N HIS A 231 -12.15 -4.49 -5.03
CA HIS A 231 -10.92 -4.20 -4.30
C HIS A 231 -10.59 -5.30 -3.28
N GLU A 232 -9.56 -6.10 -3.52
CA GLU A 232 -9.20 -7.24 -2.67
C GLU A 232 -8.56 -6.85 -1.32
N ASN A 233 -8.09 -5.61 -1.23
CA ASN A 233 -7.37 -5.10 -0.06
C ASN A 233 -8.20 -4.14 0.82
N ILE A 234 -9.33 -3.61 0.35
CA ILE A 234 -10.11 -2.55 1.01
C ILE A 234 -11.58 -2.92 0.83
N ASP A 235 -12.35 -2.93 1.91
CA ASP A 235 -13.79 -3.14 1.83
C ASP A 235 -14.47 -1.89 1.25
N THR A 236 -14.57 -1.82 -0.08
CA THR A 236 -15.20 -0.70 -0.78
C THR A 236 -16.62 -0.43 -0.28
N ASN A 237 -17.39 -1.46 0.05
CA ASN A 237 -18.78 -1.28 0.48
C ASN A 237 -18.86 -0.68 1.88
N ALA A 238 -18.07 -1.18 2.83
CA ALA A 238 -18.01 -0.62 4.18
C ALA A 238 -17.54 0.85 4.13
N TRP A 239 -16.59 1.15 3.26
CA TRP A 239 -16.08 2.50 3.04
C TRP A 239 -17.12 3.46 2.47
N VAL A 240 -17.83 3.05 1.42
CA VAL A 240 -18.89 3.85 0.81
C VAL A 240 -19.99 4.10 1.84
N ALA A 241 -20.40 3.07 2.60
CA ALA A 241 -21.40 3.20 3.65
C ALA A 241 -20.97 4.21 4.73
N TYR A 242 -19.71 4.14 5.19
CA TYR A 242 -19.16 5.10 6.15
C TYR A 242 -19.15 6.54 5.61
N LEU A 243 -18.72 6.74 4.35
CA LEU A 243 -18.62 8.07 3.76
C LEU A 243 -19.99 8.70 3.48
N GLU A 244 -20.97 7.90 3.07
CA GLU A 244 -22.36 8.35 2.90
C GLU A 244 -23.01 8.70 4.25
N ASP A 245 -22.77 7.90 5.30
CA ASP A 245 -23.19 8.25 6.65
C ASP A 245 -22.54 9.57 7.13
N LEU A 246 -21.22 9.70 6.95
CA LEU A 246 -20.48 10.92 7.28
C LEU A 246 -21.07 12.14 6.56
N LYS A 247 -21.31 12.03 5.25
CA LYS A 247 -21.95 13.07 4.44
C LYS A 247 -23.32 13.44 4.99
N ALA A 248 -24.16 12.46 5.31
CA ALA A 248 -25.51 12.67 5.81
C ALA A 248 -25.51 13.37 7.19
N ARG A 249 -24.65 12.94 8.12
CA ARG A 249 -24.65 13.46 9.50
C ARG A 249 -23.91 14.78 9.68
N THR A 250 -22.95 15.10 8.80
CA THR A 250 -22.13 16.32 8.92
C THR A 250 -22.43 17.39 7.87
N GLY A 251 -23.14 17.04 6.79
CA GLY A 251 -23.30 17.91 5.62
C GLY A 251 -22.00 18.13 4.85
N GLN A 252 -20.96 17.33 5.11
CA GLN A 252 -19.66 17.47 4.47
C GLN A 252 -19.79 17.25 2.95
N PRO A 253 -19.21 18.12 2.10
CA PRO A 253 -19.18 17.92 0.66
C PRO A 253 -18.28 16.73 0.29
N ILE A 254 -18.88 15.55 0.15
CA ILE A 254 -18.22 14.30 -0.21
C ILE A 254 -18.79 13.78 -1.52
N ASP A 255 -17.89 13.57 -2.48
CA ASP A 255 -18.15 12.93 -3.76
C ASP A 255 -17.43 11.57 -3.80
N ILE A 256 -18.14 10.54 -4.20
CA ILE A 256 -17.66 9.15 -4.22
C ILE A 256 -17.75 8.62 -5.65
N TYR A 257 -16.64 8.14 -6.17
CA TYR A 257 -16.56 7.49 -7.47
C TYR A 257 -16.09 6.05 -7.30
N ILE A 258 -16.82 5.11 -7.89
CA ILE A 258 -16.48 3.68 -7.86
C ILE A 258 -16.22 3.22 -9.31
N ASN A 259 -14.99 2.82 -9.60
CA ASN A 259 -14.66 2.20 -10.88
C ASN A 259 -15.12 0.73 -10.89
N LYS A 260 -16.07 0.41 -11.77
CA LYS A 260 -16.70 -0.90 -11.84
C LYS A 260 -15.82 -1.94 -12.53
N GLY A 261 -15.80 -3.15 -11.97
CA GLY A 261 -15.06 -4.30 -12.51
C GLY A 261 -13.54 -4.23 -12.39
N ASP A 262 -12.98 -3.19 -11.77
CA ASP A 262 -11.54 -3.06 -11.50
C ASP A 262 -11.19 -3.60 -10.09
N TYR A 263 -9.92 -3.99 -9.94
CA TYR A 263 -9.30 -4.53 -8.73
C TYR A 263 -8.37 -3.48 -8.09
N HIS A 264 -7.65 -3.83 -7.02
CA HIS A 264 -6.79 -2.91 -6.25
C HIS A 264 -5.90 -2.00 -7.11
N SER A 265 -5.38 -2.51 -8.23
CA SER A 265 -4.70 -1.70 -9.24
C SER A 265 -5.69 -1.22 -10.30
N LEU A 266 -5.94 0.08 -10.33
CA LEU A 266 -6.67 0.79 -11.39
C LEU A 266 -5.93 0.66 -12.73
N ASN A 267 -6.09 -0.48 -13.38
CA ASN A 267 -5.37 -0.82 -14.61
C ASN A 267 -6.05 -0.24 -15.86
N ARG A 268 -7.30 0.23 -15.74
CA ARG A 268 -8.11 0.72 -16.86
C ARG A 268 -8.84 2.01 -16.46
N TRP A 269 -8.10 3.11 -16.40
CA TRP A 269 -8.73 4.42 -16.31
C TRP A 269 -9.44 4.73 -17.64
N ARG A 270 -10.75 4.94 -17.61
CA ARG A 270 -11.58 5.32 -18.76
C ARG A 270 -12.02 6.78 -18.63
#